data_AF-A0A8K0WBY5-F1
#
_entry.id   AF-A0A8K0WBY5-F1
#
_cell.length_a   1.000
_cell.length_b   1.000
_cell.length_c   1.000
_cell.angle_alpha   90.00
_cell.angle_beta   90.00
_cell.angle_gamma   90.00
#
_symmetry.space_group_name_H-M   'P 1'
#
loop_
_entity.id
_entity.type
_entity.pdbx_description
1 polymer ?
#
loop_
_entity_poly.entity_id
_entity_poly.type
_entity_poly.pdbx_seq_one_letter_code
_entity_poly.pdbx_strand_id
1 'polypeptide(L)'
;MTTTTKDMLITMALAGEADRLKNILSNNQESLSEETTQEILTVAVKNSQLEVINLLLSQYPSVSLDEQVVRGAVNTGSIPTMEALLARDPSVITMPFDHYGSPLIVACMGRQRYEYLKYLLEVGADPNQYPDAATFPLAIVAALYKDPAVIDLLLSYGARLESSGSLGAAARLGNEIMIRHLLSRGARSDTDDTSGGSPLHTAVKAGHVGVAKILLQYGADPKVVDSSGDTPIGVAEKMRLEGKDMTEMLEVLRGY
;
A
#
# COMPACT_ATOMS: atom_id res chain seq x y z
N MET A 1 -9.09 0.66 38.36
CA MET A 1 -9.66 -0.53 37.68
C MET A 1 -8.86 -1.77 38.02
N THR A 2 -9.53 -2.89 38.29
CA THR A 2 -8.88 -4.21 38.41
C THR A 2 -8.63 -4.82 37.02
N THR A 3 -7.67 -5.72 36.89
CA THR A 3 -7.38 -6.43 35.62
C THR A 3 -8.63 -7.12 35.06
N THR A 4 -9.45 -7.73 35.92
CA THR A 4 -10.70 -8.39 35.53
C THR A 4 -11.74 -7.42 34.94
N THR A 5 -11.84 -6.20 35.46
CA THR A 5 -12.75 -5.18 34.91
C THR A 5 -12.27 -4.69 33.54
N LYS A 6 -10.95 -4.52 33.37
CA LYS A 6 -10.35 -4.14 32.08
C LYS A 6 -10.62 -5.19 31.00
N ASP A 7 -10.35 -6.46 31.29
CA ASP A 7 -10.53 -7.57 30.34
C ASP A 7 -12.00 -7.73 29.92
N MET A 8 -12.93 -7.52 30.86
CA MET A 8 -14.37 -7.51 30.58
C MET A 8 -14.73 -6.40 29.58
N LEU A 9 -14.24 -5.17 29.77
CA LEU A 9 -14.52 -4.05 28.86
C LEU A 9 -13.93 -4.27 27.46
N ILE A 10 -12.73 -4.84 27.38
CA ILE A 10 -12.11 -5.23 26.11
C ILE A 10 -12.97 -6.29 25.39
N THR A 11 -13.47 -7.28 26.12
CA THR A 11 -14.35 -8.32 25.56
C THR A 11 -15.65 -7.73 25.02
N MET A 12 -16.23 -6.76 25.72
CA MET A 12 -17.45 -6.07 25.26
C MET A 12 -17.18 -5.23 24.00
N ALA A 13 -16.04 -4.54 23.95
CA ALA A 13 -15.63 -3.81 22.76
C ALA A 13 -15.37 -4.74 21.57
N LEU A 14 -14.75 -5.92 21.77
CA LEU A 14 -14.59 -6.95 20.75
C LEU A 14 -15.94 -7.42 20.20
N ALA A 15 -16.94 -7.59 21.07
CA ALA A 15 -18.28 -8.06 20.72
C ALA A 15 -19.18 -6.96 20.13
N GLY A 16 -18.74 -5.69 20.12
CA GLY A 16 -19.56 -4.57 19.64
C GLY A 16 -20.67 -4.15 20.60
N GLU A 17 -20.60 -4.50 21.89
CA GLU A 17 -21.65 -4.25 22.88
C GLU A 17 -21.65 -2.79 23.39
N ALA A 18 -21.81 -1.81 22.49
CA ALA A 18 -21.69 -0.39 22.79
C ALA A 18 -22.66 0.09 23.88
N ASP A 19 -23.92 -0.38 23.88
CA ASP A 19 -24.92 0.01 24.89
C ASP A 19 -24.55 -0.50 26.29
N ARG A 20 -24.09 -1.75 26.39
CA ARG A 20 -23.65 -2.30 27.68
C ARG A 20 -22.39 -1.60 28.16
N LEU A 21 -21.45 -1.30 27.26
CA LEU A 21 -20.23 -0.56 27.59
C LEU A 21 -20.59 0.86 28.10
N LYS A 22 -21.48 1.57 27.40
CA LYS A 22 -21.98 2.90 27.81
C LYS A 22 -22.64 2.86 29.19
N ASN A 23 -23.47 1.85 29.46
CA ASN A 23 -24.15 1.72 30.76
C ASN A 23 -23.15 1.52 31.90
N ILE A 24 -22.11 0.70 31.72
CA ILE A 24 -21.08 0.48 32.75
C ILE A 24 -20.30 1.77 33.01
N LEU A 25 -19.87 2.46 31.96
CA LEU A 25 -19.11 3.71 32.07
C LEU A 25 -19.93 4.83 32.73
N SER A 26 -21.23 4.89 32.47
CA SER A 26 -22.12 5.91 33.04
C SER A 26 -22.45 5.63 34.52
N ASN A 27 -22.64 4.36 34.89
CA ASN A 27 -23.09 3.98 36.24
C ASN A 27 -21.96 3.99 37.28
N ASN A 28 -20.72 3.69 36.88
CA ASN A 28 -19.63 3.53 37.84
C ASN A 28 -18.95 4.85 38.24
N GLN A 29 -19.26 5.98 37.59
CA GLN A 29 -18.48 7.23 37.67
C GLN A 29 -16.95 7.02 37.51
N GLU A 30 -16.54 5.87 36.96
CA GLU A 30 -15.14 5.53 36.74
C GLU A 30 -14.74 6.08 35.37
N SER A 31 -13.95 7.15 35.37
CA SER A 31 -13.21 7.53 34.18
C SER A 31 -12.22 6.42 33.87
N LEU A 32 -12.25 5.91 32.64
CA LEU A 32 -11.19 5.04 32.13
C LEU A 32 -9.85 5.77 32.24
N SER A 33 -8.78 5.01 32.54
CA SER A 33 -7.43 5.53 32.35
C SER A 33 -7.16 5.71 30.86
N GLU A 34 -6.32 6.68 30.50
CA GLU A 34 -5.93 6.92 29.10
C GLU A 34 -5.42 5.64 28.42
N GLU A 35 -4.60 4.86 29.12
CA GLU A 35 -4.09 3.56 28.65
C GLU A 35 -5.22 2.56 28.33
N THR A 36 -6.22 2.45 29.22
CA THR A 36 -7.33 1.52 29.02
C THR A 36 -8.23 1.98 27.88
N THR A 37 -8.52 3.28 27.79
CA THR A 37 -9.28 3.86 26.68
C THR A 37 -8.59 3.61 25.35
N GLN A 38 -7.26 3.80 25.29
CA GLN A 38 -6.46 3.58 24.09
C GLN A 38 -6.52 2.13 23.63
N GLU A 39 -6.42 1.18 24.57
CA GLU A 39 -6.46 -0.25 24.25
C GLU A 39 -7.85 -0.68 23.75
N ILE A 40 -8.92 -0.27 24.42
CA ILE A 40 -10.30 -0.55 24.00
C ILE A 40 -10.57 0.06 22.62
N LEU A 41 -10.13 1.30 22.37
CA LEU A 41 -10.28 1.96 21.07
C LEU A 41 -9.55 1.18 19.97
N THR A 42 -8.29 0.81 20.21
CA THR A 42 -7.47 0.03 19.26
C THR A 42 -8.15 -1.29 18.91
N VAL A 43 -8.69 -1.98 19.91
CA VAL A 43 -9.40 -3.26 19.75
C VAL A 43 -10.71 -3.07 18.96
N ALA A 44 -11.52 -2.06 19.30
CA ALA A 44 -12.76 -1.76 18.59
C ALA A 44 -12.50 -1.43 17.12
N VAL A 45 -11.47 -0.63 16.84
CA VAL A 45 -11.06 -0.26 15.47
C VAL A 45 -10.60 -1.47 14.66
N LYS A 46 -9.72 -2.32 15.21
CA LYS A 46 -9.23 -3.52 14.51
C LYS A 46 -10.36 -4.51 14.17
N ASN A 47 -11.49 -4.44 14.86
CA ASN A 47 -12.67 -5.28 14.64
C ASN A 47 -13.83 -4.53 13.97
N SER A 48 -13.63 -3.29 13.52
CA SER A 48 -14.66 -2.45 12.86
C SER A 48 -15.93 -2.23 13.68
N GLN A 49 -15.81 -2.11 15.01
CA GLN A 49 -16.96 -1.95 15.91
C GLN A 49 -17.37 -0.48 15.99
N LEU A 50 -18.10 -0.01 14.97
CA LEU A 50 -18.37 1.42 14.75
C LEU A 50 -19.09 2.11 15.92
N GLU A 51 -20.11 1.49 16.53
CA GLU A 51 -20.80 2.12 17.65
C GLU A 51 -19.89 2.29 18.87
N VAL A 52 -19.01 1.32 19.14
CA VAL A 52 -18.03 1.40 20.23
C VAL A 52 -17.00 2.50 19.95
N ILE A 53 -16.51 2.60 18.71
CA ILE A 53 -15.56 3.64 18.29
C ILE A 53 -16.18 5.03 18.49
N ASN A 54 -17.38 5.25 17.97
CA ASN A 54 -18.08 6.54 18.11
C ASN A 54 -18.36 6.89 19.58
N LEU A 55 -18.74 5.91 20.40
CA LEU A 55 -18.90 6.09 21.83
C LEU A 55 -17.59 6.59 22.48
N LEU A 56 -16.47 5.92 22.23
CA LEU A 56 -15.19 6.27 22.83
C LEU A 56 -14.68 7.64 22.36
N LEU A 57 -14.73 7.93 21.05
CA LEU A 57 -14.29 9.22 20.51
C LEU A 57 -15.14 10.40 21.04
N SER A 58 -16.44 10.16 21.32
CA SER A 58 -17.33 11.19 21.89
C SER A 58 -17.11 11.43 23.38
N GLN A 59 -16.89 10.36 24.16
CA GLN A 59 -16.78 10.45 25.63
C GLN A 59 -15.36 10.78 26.11
N TYR A 60 -14.34 10.43 25.33
CA TYR A 60 -12.94 10.60 25.71
C TYR A 60 -12.19 11.44 24.67
N PRO A 61 -12.37 12.77 24.65
CA PRO A 61 -11.70 13.64 23.68
C PRO A 61 -10.17 13.60 23.76
N SER A 62 -9.58 13.21 24.89
CA SER A 62 -8.12 13.10 25.04
C SER A 62 -7.52 11.83 24.44
N VAL A 63 -8.34 10.86 24.00
CA VAL A 63 -7.82 9.61 23.41
C VAL A 63 -7.02 9.91 22.14
N SER A 64 -5.87 9.26 22.00
CA SER A 64 -4.95 9.51 20.90
C SER A 64 -5.36 8.70 19.67
N LEU A 65 -5.36 9.34 18.50
CA LEU A 65 -5.43 8.66 17.21
C LEU A 65 -4.03 8.31 16.72
N ASP A 66 -3.30 7.52 17.51
CA ASP A 66 -1.95 7.09 17.19
C ASP A 66 -1.90 6.16 15.95
N GLU A 67 -0.68 5.84 15.52
CA GLU A 67 -0.45 4.96 14.38
C GLU A 67 -1.18 3.60 14.53
N GLN A 68 -1.24 3.00 15.72
CA GLN A 68 -1.86 1.69 15.92
C GLN A 68 -3.37 1.73 15.66
N VAL A 69 -4.02 2.80 16.09
CA VAL A 69 -5.44 3.06 15.83
C VAL A 69 -5.66 3.30 14.34
N VAL A 70 -4.94 4.23 13.73
CA VAL A 70 -5.13 4.60 12.31
C VAL A 70 -4.79 3.43 11.38
N ARG A 71 -3.67 2.75 11.60
CA ARG A 71 -3.28 1.53 10.86
C ARG A 71 -4.30 0.41 11.02
N GLY A 72 -4.86 0.27 12.22
CA GLY A 72 -5.96 -0.65 12.49
C GLY A 72 -7.16 -0.39 11.57
N ALA A 73 -7.62 0.86 11.48
CA ALA A 73 -8.73 1.27 10.63
C ALA A 73 -8.45 1.03 9.13
N VAL A 74 -7.25 1.35 8.68
CA VAL A 74 -6.84 1.11 7.29
C VAL A 74 -6.88 -0.38 6.93
N ASN A 75 -6.40 -1.24 7.83
CA ASN A 75 -6.40 -2.68 7.62
C ASN A 75 -7.82 -3.24 7.49
N THR A 76 -8.78 -2.73 8.27
CA THR A 76 -10.18 -3.15 8.13
C THR A 76 -10.81 -2.69 6.82
N GLY A 77 -10.35 -1.56 6.26
CA GLY A 77 -10.89 -0.96 5.03
C GLY A 77 -12.35 -0.56 5.13
N SER A 78 -12.81 -0.31 6.35
CA SER A 78 -14.15 0.20 6.64
C SER A 78 -14.15 1.72 6.44
N ILE A 79 -14.88 2.18 5.42
CA ILE A 79 -15.08 3.62 5.18
C ILE A 79 -15.71 4.30 6.41
N PRO A 80 -16.79 3.77 7.02
CA PRO A 80 -17.39 4.39 8.21
C PRO A 80 -16.42 4.50 9.39
N THR A 81 -15.53 3.52 9.57
CA THR A 81 -14.51 3.58 10.62
C THR A 81 -13.51 4.69 10.33
N MET A 82 -13.05 4.83 9.09
CA MET A 82 -12.13 5.90 8.72
C MET A 82 -12.79 7.28 8.77
N GLU A 83 -14.06 7.41 8.37
CA GLU A 83 -14.85 8.63 8.53
C GLU A 83 -14.92 9.08 9.99
N ALA A 84 -15.16 8.15 10.93
CA ALA A 84 -15.19 8.46 12.36
C ALA A 84 -13.84 9.01 12.86
N LEU A 85 -12.71 8.47 12.39
CA LEU A 85 -11.38 8.98 12.74
C LEU A 85 -11.11 10.35 12.13
N LEU A 86 -11.42 10.54 10.84
CA LEU A 86 -11.20 11.81 10.13
C LEU A 86 -12.08 12.94 10.66
N ALA A 87 -13.31 12.63 11.07
CA ALA A 87 -14.19 13.61 11.73
C ALA A 87 -13.60 14.13 13.04
N ARG A 88 -12.79 13.31 13.72
CA ARG A 88 -12.10 13.68 14.96
C ARG A 88 -10.81 14.47 14.70
N ASP A 89 -10.03 14.04 13.72
CA ASP A 89 -8.78 14.68 13.30
C ASP A 89 -8.51 14.40 11.81
N PRO A 90 -8.68 15.40 10.91
CA PRO A 90 -8.39 15.22 9.49
C PRO A 90 -6.93 14.91 9.18
N SER A 91 -5.99 15.25 10.06
CA SER A 91 -4.55 15.04 9.81
C SER A 91 -4.14 13.57 9.79
N VAL A 92 -5.01 12.67 10.28
CA VAL A 92 -4.75 11.22 10.24
C VAL A 92 -4.57 10.69 8.83
N ILE A 93 -5.15 11.35 7.79
CA ILE A 93 -5.04 10.87 6.40
C ILE A 93 -3.61 10.96 5.84
N THR A 94 -2.82 11.92 6.32
CA THR A 94 -1.41 12.10 5.95
C THR A 94 -0.47 11.69 7.08
N MET A 95 -0.96 10.98 8.10
CA MET A 95 -0.14 10.56 9.23
C MET A 95 1.06 9.73 8.74
N PRO A 96 2.29 10.07 9.15
CA PRO A 96 3.42 9.22 8.86
C PRO A 96 3.37 7.97 9.73
N PHE A 97 3.56 6.81 9.10
CA PHE A 97 3.78 5.55 9.78
C PHE A 97 5.26 5.19 9.78
N ASP A 98 5.65 4.34 10.72
CA ASP A 98 6.97 3.71 10.73
C ASP A 98 7.31 3.09 9.37
N HIS A 99 8.58 3.22 8.97
CA HIS A 99 9.13 2.75 7.69
C HIS A 99 8.53 3.40 6.43
N TYR A 100 8.35 4.72 6.43
CA TYR A 100 7.87 5.51 5.27
C TYR A 100 6.48 5.07 4.79
N GLY A 101 5.59 4.75 5.72
CA GLY A 101 4.21 4.40 5.41
C GLY A 101 3.24 5.56 5.58
N SER A 102 2.10 5.49 4.91
CA SER A 102 0.93 6.35 5.13
C SER A 102 -0.33 5.49 5.10
N PRO A 103 -1.51 6.02 5.50
CA PRO A 103 -2.77 5.29 5.35
C PRO A 103 -2.99 4.75 3.93
N LEU A 104 -2.70 5.53 2.89
CA LEU A 104 -2.86 5.09 1.51
C LEU A 104 -1.86 3.99 1.13
N ILE A 105 -0.59 4.11 1.53
CA ILE A 105 0.42 3.08 1.27
C ILE A 105 0.04 1.74 1.93
N VAL A 106 -0.41 1.77 3.18
CA VAL A 106 -0.88 0.56 3.88
C VAL A 106 -2.13 -0.01 3.22
N ALA A 107 -3.07 0.84 2.78
CA ALA A 107 -4.25 0.39 2.06
C ALA A 107 -3.86 -0.32 0.75
N CYS A 108 -2.88 0.21 0.00
CA CYS A 108 -2.35 -0.41 -1.21
C CYS A 108 -1.71 -1.78 -0.94
N MET A 109 -0.97 -1.95 0.17
CA MET A 109 -0.40 -3.26 0.55
C MET A 109 -1.45 -4.27 1.06
N GLY A 110 -2.64 -3.80 1.40
CA GLY A 110 -3.71 -4.61 1.96
C GLY A 110 -4.53 -5.37 0.91
N ARG A 111 -5.79 -5.61 1.25
CA ARG A 111 -6.76 -6.24 0.34
C ARG A 111 -7.15 -5.22 -0.73
N GLN A 112 -7.02 -5.60 -2.01
CA GLN A 112 -7.20 -4.76 -3.21
C GLN A 112 -8.59 -4.12 -3.33
N ARG A 113 -8.89 -3.15 -2.47
CA ARG A 113 -10.23 -2.56 -2.28
C ARG A 113 -10.31 -1.22 -2.99
N TYR A 114 -10.70 -1.25 -4.27
CA TYR A 114 -10.80 -0.07 -5.12
C TYR A 114 -11.57 1.09 -4.47
N GLU A 115 -12.79 0.82 -3.97
CA GLU A 115 -13.63 1.87 -3.35
C GLU A 115 -12.99 2.48 -2.09
N TYR A 116 -12.24 1.68 -1.32
CA TYR A 116 -11.54 2.20 -0.14
C TYR A 116 -10.35 3.07 -0.53
N LEU A 117 -9.56 2.66 -1.52
CA LEU A 117 -8.47 3.48 -2.05
C LEU A 117 -9.00 4.80 -2.63
N LYS A 118 -10.10 4.73 -3.38
CA LYS A 118 -10.78 5.91 -3.93
C LYS A 118 -11.23 6.85 -2.83
N TYR A 119 -11.88 6.32 -1.79
CA TYR A 119 -12.29 7.12 -0.63
C TYR A 119 -11.11 7.82 0.04
N LEU A 120 -9.99 7.11 0.30
CA LEU A 120 -8.80 7.73 0.91
C LEU A 120 -8.25 8.89 0.06
N LEU A 121 -8.23 8.74 -1.26
CA LEU A 121 -7.82 9.80 -2.19
C LEU A 121 -8.81 10.99 -2.18
N GLU A 122 -10.11 10.72 -2.15
CA GLU A 122 -11.17 11.75 -2.09
C GLU A 122 -11.08 12.62 -0.84
N VAL A 123 -10.69 12.01 0.30
CA VAL A 123 -10.51 12.74 1.57
C VAL A 123 -9.11 13.32 1.76
N GLY A 124 -8.26 13.29 0.72
CA GLY A 124 -7.00 14.04 0.66
C GLY A 124 -5.73 13.24 0.96
N ALA A 125 -5.74 11.91 0.84
CA ALA A 125 -4.50 11.15 0.88
C ALA A 125 -3.58 11.54 -0.28
N ASP A 126 -2.32 11.86 0.02
CA ASP A 126 -1.33 12.20 -1.00
C ASP A 126 -0.72 10.92 -1.63
N PRO A 127 -0.93 10.65 -2.93
CA PRO A 127 -0.36 9.50 -3.60
C PRO A 127 1.16 9.62 -3.83
N ASN A 128 1.79 10.74 -3.45
CA ASN A 128 3.23 11.00 -3.59
C ASN A 128 3.89 11.45 -2.27
N GLN A 129 3.30 11.12 -1.11
CA GLN A 129 3.69 11.69 0.19
C GLN A 129 5.18 11.55 0.54
N TYR A 130 5.82 10.45 0.15
CA TYR A 130 7.23 10.19 0.43
C TYR A 130 8.11 10.41 -0.81
N PRO A 131 9.43 10.57 -0.65
CA PRO A 131 10.32 10.78 -1.79
C PRO A 131 10.84 9.46 -2.40
N ASP A 132 10.82 8.34 -1.66
CA ASP A 132 11.30 7.05 -2.18
C ASP A 132 10.26 6.43 -3.12
N ALA A 133 10.52 6.53 -4.42
CA ALA A 133 9.64 6.03 -5.47
C ALA A 133 9.28 4.54 -5.30
N ALA A 134 10.17 3.72 -4.72
CA ALA A 134 9.89 2.29 -4.52
C ALA A 134 8.71 2.02 -3.55
N THR A 135 8.35 3.00 -2.71
CA THR A 135 7.25 2.89 -1.75
C THR A 135 5.99 3.61 -2.21
N PHE A 136 5.97 4.19 -3.42
CA PHE A 136 4.80 4.92 -3.90
C PHE A 136 3.60 3.99 -4.08
N PRO A 137 2.39 4.45 -3.73
CA PRO A 137 1.14 3.74 -4.03
C PRO A 137 1.09 3.18 -5.45
N LEU A 138 1.55 3.96 -6.45
CA LEU A 138 1.55 3.51 -7.85
C LEU A 138 2.45 2.29 -8.08
N ALA A 139 3.65 2.25 -7.50
CA ALA A 139 4.54 1.08 -7.60
C ALA A 139 3.98 -0.14 -6.89
N ILE A 140 3.38 0.05 -5.70
CA ILE A 140 2.78 -1.04 -4.92
C ILE A 140 1.64 -1.69 -5.70
N VAL A 141 0.70 -0.89 -6.24
CA VAL A 141 -0.42 -1.45 -7.00
C VAL A 141 0.03 -2.05 -8.33
N ALA A 142 1.00 -1.45 -9.01
CA ALA A 142 1.55 -1.99 -10.26
C ALA A 142 2.20 -3.38 -10.04
N ALA A 143 2.84 -3.58 -8.89
CA ALA A 143 3.43 -4.88 -8.54
C ALA A 143 2.36 -5.92 -8.13
N LEU A 144 1.42 -5.53 -7.27
CA LEU A 144 0.59 -6.51 -6.54
C LEU A 144 -0.83 -6.70 -7.12
N TYR A 145 -1.35 -5.74 -7.88
CA TYR A 145 -2.77 -5.74 -8.31
C TYR A 145 -2.93 -6.37 -9.68
N LYS A 146 -4.15 -6.81 -9.98
CA LYS A 146 -4.49 -7.37 -11.30
C LYS A 146 -5.38 -6.46 -12.15
N ASP A 147 -6.08 -5.53 -11.50
CA ASP A 147 -7.01 -4.62 -12.16
C ASP A 147 -6.33 -3.28 -12.49
N PRO A 148 -6.05 -2.98 -13.77
CA PRO A 148 -5.40 -1.73 -14.16
C PRO A 148 -6.22 -0.47 -13.87
N ALA A 149 -7.52 -0.57 -13.57
CA ALA A 149 -8.34 0.59 -13.19
C ALA A 149 -7.78 1.32 -11.95
N VAL A 150 -7.05 0.61 -11.08
CA VAL A 150 -6.40 1.23 -9.91
C VAL A 150 -5.26 2.18 -10.28
N ILE A 151 -4.56 1.94 -11.40
CA ILE A 151 -3.55 2.87 -11.92
C ILE A 151 -4.25 4.17 -12.32
N ASP A 152 -5.34 4.06 -13.07
CA ASP A 152 -6.09 5.22 -13.55
C ASP A 152 -6.68 6.04 -12.41
N LEU A 153 -7.14 5.35 -11.37
CA LEU A 153 -7.55 5.97 -10.13
C LEU A 153 -6.41 6.81 -9.54
N LEU A 154 -5.26 6.22 -9.26
CA LEU A 154 -4.12 6.94 -8.66
C LEU A 154 -3.66 8.12 -9.55
N LEU A 155 -3.56 7.92 -10.87
CA LEU A 155 -3.19 8.97 -11.81
C LEU A 155 -4.20 10.11 -11.83
N SER A 156 -5.51 9.81 -11.72
CA SER A 156 -6.56 10.84 -11.67
C SER A 156 -6.48 11.74 -10.43
N TYR A 157 -5.86 11.24 -9.36
CA TYR A 157 -5.58 11.97 -8.12
C TYR A 157 -4.13 12.48 -8.05
N GLY A 158 -3.41 12.52 -9.18
CA GLY A 158 -2.10 13.17 -9.28
C GLY A 158 -0.91 12.31 -8.88
N ALA A 159 -1.06 10.98 -8.82
CA ALA A 159 0.11 10.09 -8.69
C ALA A 159 1.08 10.34 -9.85
N ARG A 160 2.38 10.44 -9.53
CA ARG A 160 3.43 10.59 -10.53
C ARG A 160 3.58 9.28 -11.29
N LEU A 161 3.49 9.36 -12.63
CA LEU A 161 3.76 8.20 -13.50
C LEU A 161 5.26 7.99 -13.66
N GLU A 162 5.98 9.05 -14.01
CA GLU A 162 7.43 9.03 -14.22
C GLU A 162 8.19 9.02 -12.90
N SER A 163 9.31 8.28 -12.87
CA SER A 163 10.16 8.12 -11.69
C SER A 163 9.39 7.63 -10.46
N SER A 164 8.38 6.78 -10.69
CA SER A 164 7.52 6.21 -9.65
C SER A 164 7.96 4.81 -9.25
N GLY A 165 8.92 4.21 -9.95
CA GLY A 165 9.34 2.83 -9.74
C GLY A 165 8.31 1.79 -10.19
N SER A 166 7.21 2.22 -10.83
CA SER A 166 6.05 1.37 -11.08
C SER A 166 6.29 0.31 -12.16
N LEU A 167 6.97 0.65 -13.26
CA LEU A 167 7.37 -0.31 -14.28
C LEU A 167 8.41 -1.28 -13.73
N GLY A 168 9.40 -0.79 -12.96
CA GLY A 168 10.39 -1.66 -12.32
C GLY A 168 9.75 -2.66 -11.36
N ALA A 169 8.80 -2.20 -10.53
CA ALA A 169 8.08 -3.05 -9.58
C ALA A 169 7.19 -4.09 -10.27
N ALA A 170 6.40 -3.68 -11.26
CA ALA A 170 5.59 -4.60 -12.07
C ALA A 170 6.46 -5.59 -12.86
N ALA A 171 7.62 -5.14 -13.36
CA ALA A 171 8.54 -5.99 -14.12
C ALA A 171 9.20 -7.05 -13.24
N ARG A 172 9.56 -6.69 -12.01
CA ARG A 172 10.13 -7.60 -11.01
C ARG A 172 9.19 -8.75 -10.64
N LEU A 173 7.88 -8.49 -10.62
CA LEU A 173 6.87 -9.50 -10.28
C LEU A 173 6.17 -10.11 -11.50
N GLY A 174 6.60 -9.76 -12.72
CA GLY A 174 6.06 -10.35 -13.93
C GLY A 174 4.63 -9.90 -14.28
N ASN A 175 4.22 -8.72 -13.82
CA ASN A 175 2.84 -8.24 -13.99
C ASN A 175 2.60 -7.63 -15.38
N GLU A 176 2.43 -8.50 -16.38
CA GLU A 176 2.24 -8.10 -17.78
C GLU A 176 1.06 -7.15 -18.01
N ILE A 177 -0.04 -7.33 -17.27
CA ILE A 177 -1.25 -6.50 -17.40
C ILE A 177 -0.93 -5.06 -16.99
N MET A 178 -0.30 -4.90 -15.81
CA MET A 178 0.07 -3.58 -15.31
C MET A 178 1.16 -2.93 -16.17
N ILE A 179 2.15 -3.68 -16.65
CA ILE A 179 3.17 -3.16 -17.57
C ILE A 179 2.53 -2.58 -18.85
N ARG A 180 1.65 -3.34 -19.52
CA ARG A 180 0.98 -2.84 -20.73
C ARG A 180 0.17 -1.58 -20.44
N HIS A 181 -0.54 -1.55 -19.32
CA HIS A 181 -1.36 -0.41 -18.95
C HIS A 181 -0.53 0.84 -18.64
N LEU A 182 0.52 0.72 -17.82
CA LEU A 182 1.45 1.82 -17.52
C LEU A 182 2.07 2.39 -18.80
N LEU A 183 2.57 1.53 -19.69
CA LEU A 183 3.13 1.95 -20.99
C LEU A 183 2.08 2.66 -21.86
N SER A 184 0.83 2.18 -21.88
CA SER A 184 -0.26 2.84 -22.61
C SER A 184 -0.63 4.22 -22.05
N ARG A 185 -0.35 4.48 -20.77
CA ARG A 185 -0.49 5.78 -20.11
C ARG A 185 0.71 6.70 -20.33
N GLY A 186 1.70 6.26 -21.10
CA GLY A 186 2.87 7.05 -21.49
C GLY A 186 4.08 6.85 -20.59
N ALA A 187 4.08 5.84 -19.70
CA ALA A 187 5.24 5.51 -18.89
C ALA A 187 6.42 5.16 -19.80
N ARG A 188 7.58 5.75 -19.52
CA ARG A 188 8.79 5.50 -20.30
C ARG A 188 9.41 4.15 -19.96
N SER A 189 9.61 3.31 -20.99
CA SER A 189 10.13 1.95 -20.84
C SER A 189 11.59 1.87 -20.38
N ASP A 190 12.31 2.99 -20.32
CA ASP A 190 13.74 3.10 -20.03
C ASP A 190 14.06 3.80 -18.70
N THR A 191 13.14 4.56 -18.07
CA THR A 191 13.48 5.49 -16.96
C THR A 191 12.82 5.25 -15.60
N ASP A 192 12.52 4.00 -15.22
CA ASP A 192 11.67 3.76 -14.03
C ASP A 192 12.15 2.63 -13.09
N ASP A 193 13.46 2.39 -13.00
CA ASP A 193 14.04 1.49 -11.98
C ASP A 193 14.97 2.27 -11.03
N THR A 194 14.60 2.26 -9.75
CA THR A 194 15.32 2.91 -8.64
C THR A 194 16.64 2.23 -8.29
N SER A 195 16.90 1.02 -8.83
CA SER A 195 18.10 0.24 -8.56
C SER A 195 19.23 0.42 -9.59
N GLY A 196 19.15 1.45 -10.45
CA GLY A 196 20.20 1.79 -11.42
C GLY A 196 20.22 0.92 -12.69
N GLY A 197 19.24 0.03 -12.86
CA GLY A 197 18.94 -0.68 -14.11
C GLY A 197 17.80 -0.01 -14.89
N SER A 198 17.37 -0.64 -15.98
CA SER A 198 16.11 -0.31 -16.66
C SER A 198 15.04 -1.35 -16.31
N PRO A 199 13.73 -1.08 -16.50
CA PRO A 199 12.69 -2.11 -16.31
C PRO A 199 12.97 -3.42 -17.07
N LEU A 200 13.63 -3.34 -18.23
CA LEU A 200 14.05 -4.51 -19.00
C LEU A 200 15.12 -5.33 -18.25
N HIS A 201 16.11 -4.68 -17.65
CA HIS A 201 17.07 -5.38 -16.77
C HIS A 201 16.36 -6.07 -15.61
N THR A 202 15.38 -5.42 -14.98
CA THR A 202 14.61 -6.01 -13.88
C THR A 202 13.86 -7.26 -14.32
N ALA A 203 13.18 -7.21 -15.48
CA ALA A 203 12.48 -8.35 -16.06
C ALA A 203 13.43 -9.52 -16.37
N VAL A 204 14.61 -9.23 -16.92
CA VAL A 204 15.65 -10.24 -17.20
C VAL A 204 16.15 -10.88 -15.90
N LYS A 205 16.51 -10.07 -14.89
CA LYS A 205 16.97 -10.56 -13.57
C LYS A 205 15.94 -11.44 -12.87
N ALA A 206 14.65 -11.16 -13.09
CA ALA A 206 13.55 -11.94 -12.55
C ALA A 206 13.13 -13.13 -13.43
N GLY A 207 13.65 -13.25 -14.66
CA GLY A 207 13.30 -14.32 -15.59
C GLY A 207 11.91 -14.17 -16.25
N HIS A 208 11.32 -12.98 -16.21
CA HIS A 208 9.98 -12.72 -16.73
C HIS A 208 10.00 -12.42 -18.23
N VAL A 209 10.06 -13.47 -19.05
CA VAL A 209 10.16 -13.38 -20.52
C VAL A 209 9.01 -12.59 -21.14
N GLY A 210 7.77 -12.79 -20.69
CA GLY A 210 6.60 -12.09 -21.22
C GLY A 210 6.68 -10.58 -21.01
N VAL A 211 7.10 -10.14 -19.81
CA VAL A 211 7.37 -8.73 -19.52
C VAL A 211 8.49 -8.18 -20.41
N ALA A 212 9.60 -8.91 -20.56
CA ALA A 212 10.71 -8.48 -21.42
C ALA A 212 10.24 -8.28 -22.88
N LYS A 213 9.44 -9.21 -23.42
CA LYS A 213 8.82 -9.07 -24.75
C LYS A 213 7.98 -7.80 -24.84
N ILE A 214 7.14 -7.50 -23.84
CA ILE A 214 6.31 -6.28 -23.84
C ILE A 214 7.17 -5.03 -23.85
N LEU A 215 8.15 -4.93 -22.95
CA LEU A 215 9.01 -3.75 -22.85
C LEU A 215 9.73 -3.48 -24.19
N LEU A 216 10.26 -4.52 -24.83
CA LEU A 216 10.90 -4.43 -26.15
C LEU A 216 9.92 -3.99 -27.25
N GLN A 217 8.70 -4.53 -27.26
CA GLN A 217 7.64 -4.11 -28.20
C GLN A 217 7.27 -2.63 -28.04
N TYR A 218 7.39 -2.08 -26.84
CA TYR A 218 7.15 -0.68 -26.53
C TYR A 218 8.41 0.19 -26.63
N GLY A 219 9.49 -0.34 -27.23
CA GLY A 219 10.68 0.45 -27.58
C GLY A 219 11.74 0.55 -26.49
N ALA A 220 11.73 -0.31 -25.47
CA ALA A 220 12.85 -0.42 -24.54
C ALA A 220 14.14 -0.75 -25.30
N ASP A 221 15.22 0.00 -25.03
CA ASP A 221 16.51 -0.22 -25.68
C ASP A 221 17.15 -1.54 -25.18
N PRO A 222 17.34 -2.55 -26.05
CA PRO A 222 17.97 -3.81 -25.67
C PRO A 222 19.48 -3.69 -25.39
N LYS A 223 20.09 -2.52 -25.68
CA LYS A 223 21.52 -2.24 -25.51
C LYS A 223 21.81 -1.27 -24.37
N VAL A 224 20.78 -0.81 -23.65
CA VAL A 224 20.97 0.01 -22.44
C VAL A 224 21.84 -0.75 -21.44
N VAL A 225 22.75 -0.05 -20.75
CA VAL A 225 23.61 -0.66 -19.74
C VAL A 225 23.11 -0.32 -18.34
N ASP A 226 23.13 -1.29 -17.42
CA ASP A 226 22.87 -1.03 -16.00
C ASP A 226 24.09 -0.43 -15.28
N SER A 227 23.96 -0.20 -13.98
CA SER A 227 25.04 0.34 -13.13
C SER A 227 26.32 -0.51 -13.10
N SER A 228 26.25 -1.79 -13.47
CA SER A 228 27.42 -2.68 -13.58
C SER A 228 28.06 -2.66 -14.98
N GLY A 229 27.49 -1.88 -15.91
CA GLY A 229 27.92 -1.82 -17.30
C GLY A 229 27.43 -3.00 -18.15
N ASP A 230 26.49 -3.80 -17.65
CA ASP A 230 25.94 -4.93 -18.39
C ASP A 230 24.72 -4.51 -19.21
N THR A 231 24.57 -5.06 -20.41
CA THR A 231 23.32 -4.99 -21.17
C THR A 231 22.32 -6.04 -20.67
N PRO A 232 21.03 -5.97 -21.02
CA PRO A 232 20.06 -7.02 -20.76
C PRO A 232 20.54 -8.42 -21.21
N ILE A 233 21.17 -8.52 -22.38
CA ILE A 233 21.78 -9.78 -22.85
C ILE A 233 22.95 -10.20 -21.96
N GLY A 234 23.83 -9.26 -21.59
CA GLY A 234 24.95 -9.53 -20.68
C GLY A 234 24.49 -10.09 -19.34
N VAL A 235 23.42 -9.53 -18.77
CA VAL A 235 22.78 -10.04 -17.55
C VAL A 235 22.22 -11.44 -17.77
N ALA A 236 21.47 -11.67 -18.87
CA ALA A 236 20.91 -12.99 -19.17
C ALA A 236 21.99 -14.07 -19.34
N GLU A 237 23.12 -13.74 -19.97
CA GLU A 237 24.26 -14.65 -20.12
C GLU A 237 24.93 -14.97 -18.76
N LYS A 238 25.10 -13.98 -17.88
CA LYS A 238 25.60 -14.21 -16.52
C LYS A 238 24.69 -15.14 -15.72
N MET A 239 23.39 -14.88 -15.74
CA MET A 239 22.41 -15.72 -15.05
C MET A 239 22.37 -17.16 -15.59
N ARG A 240 22.60 -17.32 -16.91
CA ARG A 240 22.75 -18.64 -17.53
C ARG A 240 23.98 -19.38 -17.02
N LEU A 241 25.12 -18.68 -16.88
CA LEU A 241 26.35 -19.25 -16.30
C LEU A 241 26.18 -19.62 -14.82
N GLU A 242 25.29 -18.93 -14.10
CA GLU A 242 24.88 -19.26 -12.73
C GLU A 242 23.88 -20.43 -12.65
N GLY A 243 23.50 -21.02 -13.79
CA GLY A 243 22.66 -22.21 -13.87
C GLY A 243 21.16 -21.95 -14.00
N LYS A 244 20.72 -20.70 -14.24
CA LYS A 244 19.31 -20.42 -14.56
C LYS A 244 19.03 -20.72 -16.03
N ASP A 245 17.84 -21.26 -16.33
CA ASP A 245 17.40 -21.38 -17.71
C ASP A 245 17.03 -20.00 -18.26
N MET A 246 17.85 -19.51 -19.19
CA MET A 246 17.68 -18.22 -19.88
C MET A 246 17.48 -18.41 -21.38
N THR A 247 17.15 -19.61 -21.85
CA THR A 247 17.10 -19.95 -23.27
C THR A 247 16.09 -19.07 -24.02
N GLU A 248 14.83 -19.05 -23.57
CA GLU A 248 13.79 -18.23 -24.19
C GLU A 248 14.07 -16.72 -24.01
N MET A 249 14.60 -16.31 -22.85
CA MET A 249 14.97 -14.91 -22.61
C MET A 249 16.03 -14.43 -23.60
N LEU A 250 17.07 -15.23 -23.85
CA LEU A 250 18.13 -14.91 -24.80
C LEU A 250 17.62 -14.88 -26.24
N GLU A 251 16.71 -15.79 -26.61
CA GLU A 251 16.06 -15.75 -27.92
C GLU A 251 15.28 -14.45 -28.12
N VAL A 252 14.49 -14.03 -27.11
CA VAL A 252 13.76 -12.77 -27.13
C VAL A 252 14.70 -11.59 -27.29
N LEU A 253 15.74 -11.50 -26.46
CA LEU A 253 16.65 -10.37 -26.48
C LEU A 253 17.47 -10.28 -27.77
N ARG A 254 17.80 -11.41 -28.41
CA ARG A 254 18.50 -11.43 -29.72
C ARG A 254 17.60 -11.06 -30.89
N GLY A 255 16.28 -11.09 -30.71
CA GLY A 255 15.30 -10.76 -31.74
C GLY A 255 15.05 -9.26 -31.92
N TYR A 256 15.61 -8.42 -31.06
CA TYR A 256 15.50 -6.96 -31.08
C TYR A 256 16.89 -6.31 -31.15
#